data_AF-A0A2V9T1Z0-F1
#
_entry.id   AF-A0A2V9T1Z0-F1
#
_cell.length_a   1.000
_cell.length_b   1.000
_cell.length_c   1.000
_cell.angle_alpha   90.00
_cell.angle_beta   90.00
_cell.angle_gamma   90.00
#
_symmetry.space_group_name_H-M   'P 1'
#
loop_
_entity.id
_entity.type
_entity.pdbx_description
1 polymer ?
#
loop_
_entity_poly.entity_id
_entity_poly.type
_entity_poly.pdbx_seq_one_letter_code
_entity_poly.pdbx_strand_id
1 'polypeptide(L)'
;SDSTAAAGFAIANPNLGAPKLLTPLANPANYFEITFPAYSGQAYHLWLRGKAAGNSYDNDSVYVQFSDSVNSSGTAVDRIGTTSGAAVVLQSCTGALEQSWGWADDGWCGLGTDFYFQSTGNHTIRVQVREDGFSIDQIVLSPQTYLSTAPGARVDDKTILAANLPALNVAPLVSISPSPSSGSAPLGVNFTSNITLTSGSISSYQWQFGDGQTSTEANPSHTFQNAGNYTPKLTVMDTSGSKGSASSLISVSGTSSGTKFRVVEANISYGGHGTDNIINLNRTTDWLVKMNPDAASLVEAIGGYNDPSLITGLMKQKTGLTWYSYYVPKYPGCPEGVMILSKWPIVSTAQYFMSYQMPIAEATLSVNGKLISFFATHFQWPENASSERQVEANELVSFASKFPEPRIIGGDVNAQVGTPEVNIILQKYYGGWDTAVSKTIAAAYPDNPPGIYTRTRRSRIDHVFYSKGTTGVSVTGAGVPDQRLPGTAALVVVKIGTTDDEGVRPSDHNFMSVAFDVN
;
A
#
# COMPACT_ATOMS: atom_id res chain seq x y z
N SER A 1 5.06 43.57 -47.25
CA SER A 1 6.40 43.97 -46.76
C SER A 1 6.32 45.41 -46.32
N ASP A 2 6.94 45.75 -45.19
CA ASP A 2 7.09 47.11 -44.68
C ASP A 2 8.52 47.22 -44.13
N SER A 3 9.36 48.05 -44.76
CA SER A 3 10.77 48.17 -44.36
C SER A 3 10.98 48.79 -42.98
N THR A 4 9.93 49.36 -42.38
CA THR A 4 9.95 49.91 -41.02
C THR A 4 9.51 48.90 -39.96
N ALA A 5 8.99 47.75 -40.38
CA ALA A 5 8.61 46.65 -39.49
C ALA A 5 9.83 45.78 -39.12
N ALA A 6 9.73 45.06 -38.01
CA ALA A 6 10.69 44.05 -37.61
C ALA A 6 10.92 43.03 -38.74
N ALA A 7 12.19 42.82 -39.10
CA ALA A 7 12.61 41.96 -40.22
C ALA A 7 11.98 42.29 -41.59
N GLY A 8 11.34 43.46 -41.76
CA GLY A 8 10.73 43.90 -43.02
C GLY A 8 9.31 43.38 -43.28
N PHE A 9 8.68 42.71 -42.30
CA PHE A 9 7.36 42.08 -42.46
C PHE A 9 6.44 42.39 -41.29
N ALA A 10 5.15 42.50 -41.59
CA ALA A 10 4.08 42.65 -40.63
C ALA A 10 2.88 41.80 -41.08
N ILE A 11 2.13 41.27 -40.11
CA ILE A 11 0.80 40.72 -40.35
C ILE A 11 -0.17 41.91 -40.36
N ALA A 12 -0.95 42.05 -41.41
CA ALA A 12 -1.88 43.16 -41.57
C ALA A 12 -3.28 42.63 -41.91
N ASN A 13 -4.28 43.22 -41.27
CA ASN A 13 -5.66 43.11 -41.72
C ASN A 13 -5.98 44.34 -42.61
N PRO A 14 -6.46 44.16 -43.86
CA PRO A 14 -6.75 45.29 -44.73
C PRO A 14 -7.94 46.10 -44.19
N ASN A 15 -7.89 47.43 -44.31
CA ASN A 15 -9.05 48.28 -44.02
C ASN A 15 -10.07 48.16 -45.17
N LEU A 16 -11.21 47.58 -44.87
CA LEU A 16 -12.37 47.40 -45.75
C LEU A 16 -13.60 48.17 -45.25
N GLY A 17 -13.45 49.03 -44.23
CA GLY A 17 -14.53 49.77 -43.59
C GLY A 17 -15.47 48.89 -42.77
N ALA A 18 -14.97 47.78 -42.23
CA ALA A 18 -15.77 46.92 -41.35
C ALA A 18 -16.07 47.61 -40.02
N PRO A 19 -17.26 47.40 -39.42
CA PRO A 19 -17.57 47.98 -38.13
C PRO A 19 -16.73 47.36 -37.01
N LYS A 20 -16.34 48.20 -36.04
CA LYS A 20 -15.67 47.80 -34.80
C LYS A 20 -16.45 46.72 -34.04
N LEU A 21 -15.75 45.68 -33.60
CA LEU A 21 -16.30 44.66 -32.71
C LEU A 21 -16.29 45.10 -31.24
N LEU A 22 -17.46 45.08 -30.60
CA LEU A 22 -17.60 45.45 -29.19
C LEU A 22 -17.05 44.39 -28.22
N THR A 23 -17.12 43.12 -28.62
CA THR A 23 -16.57 41.99 -27.86
C THR A 23 -15.89 40.99 -28.80
N PRO A 24 -14.90 40.22 -28.31
CA PRO A 24 -14.31 39.12 -29.06
C PRO A 24 -15.37 38.08 -29.44
N LEU A 25 -15.16 37.44 -30.60
CA LEU A 25 -15.95 36.29 -31.02
C LEU A 25 -15.30 35.01 -30.48
N ALA A 26 -16.13 34.04 -30.08
CA ALA A 26 -15.66 32.70 -29.70
C ALA A 26 -15.06 31.95 -30.92
N ASN A 27 -15.63 32.16 -32.10
CA ASN A 27 -15.24 31.53 -33.36
C ASN A 27 -15.07 32.59 -34.47
N PRO A 28 -14.04 33.44 -34.41
CA PRO A 28 -13.82 34.48 -35.41
C PRO A 28 -13.40 33.87 -36.75
N ALA A 29 -13.82 34.49 -37.86
CA ALA A 29 -13.37 34.09 -39.21
C ALA A 29 -11.95 34.58 -39.53
N ASN A 30 -11.53 35.70 -38.92
CA ASN A 30 -10.25 36.35 -39.19
C ASN A 30 -9.42 36.43 -37.89
N TYR A 31 -8.37 35.62 -37.82
CA TYR A 31 -7.41 35.60 -36.72
C TYR A 31 -6.11 34.95 -37.17
N PHE A 32 -5.06 35.08 -36.37
CA PHE A 32 -3.88 34.21 -36.46
C PHE A 32 -3.52 33.66 -35.07
N GLU A 33 -2.76 32.57 -35.07
CA GLU A 33 -2.28 31.91 -33.85
C GLU A 33 -0.78 31.67 -33.90
N ILE A 34 -0.15 31.77 -32.75
CA ILE A 34 1.28 31.44 -32.55
C ILE A 34 1.39 30.64 -31.25
N THR A 35 2.31 29.69 -31.21
CA THR A 35 2.61 28.94 -29.98
C THR A 35 3.78 29.56 -29.22
N PHE A 36 3.70 29.55 -27.90
CA PHE A 36 4.77 30.04 -27.04
C PHE A 36 4.86 29.24 -25.73
N PRO A 37 6.06 29.12 -25.16
CA PRO A 37 6.25 28.51 -23.85
C PRO A 37 5.91 29.45 -22.68
N ALA A 38 5.25 28.95 -21.63
CA ALA A 38 5.05 29.69 -20.38
C ALA A 38 5.06 28.79 -19.13
N TYR A 39 5.32 29.40 -17.97
CA TYR A 39 5.29 28.75 -16.66
C TYR A 39 3.96 29.02 -15.95
N SER A 40 3.43 28.00 -15.27
CA SER A 40 2.25 28.15 -14.42
C SER A 40 2.52 29.12 -13.25
N GLY A 41 1.53 29.96 -12.93
CA GLY A 41 1.58 30.87 -11.78
C GLY A 41 2.58 32.03 -11.90
N GLN A 42 3.33 32.12 -12.99
CA GLN A 42 4.20 33.26 -13.30
C GLN A 42 3.37 34.38 -13.94
N ALA A 43 3.58 35.63 -13.49
CA ALA A 43 2.99 36.80 -14.12
C ALA A 43 3.69 37.11 -15.44
N TYR A 44 2.91 37.46 -16.46
CA TYR A 44 3.36 37.90 -17.77
C TYR A 44 2.61 39.14 -18.21
N HIS A 45 3.33 40.11 -18.77
CA HIS A 45 2.72 41.27 -19.39
C HIS A 45 2.74 41.18 -20.92
N LEU A 46 1.62 41.53 -21.56
CA LEU A 46 1.46 41.52 -23.02
C LEU A 46 1.73 42.90 -23.60
N TRP A 47 2.65 42.97 -24.56
CA TRP A 47 2.86 44.14 -25.41
C TRP A 47 2.76 43.75 -26.89
N LEU A 48 2.06 44.57 -27.67
CA LEU A 48 2.04 44.49 -29.14
C LEU A 48 2.70 45.73 -29.71
N ARG A 49 3.55 45.53 -30.73
CA ARG A 49 3.99 46.62 -31.59
C ARG A 49 3.10 46.63 -32.82
N GLY A 50 2.31 47.69 -32.95
CA GLY A 50 1.26 47.82 -33.95
C GLY A 50 1.33 49.11 -34.75
N LYS A 51 0.58 49.15 -35.86
CA LYS A 51 0.43 50.32 -36.72
C LYS A 51 -0.96 50.36 -37.34
N ALA A 52 -1.63 51.50 -37.27
CA ALA A 52 -2.97 51.72 -37.82
C ALA A 52 -2.91 52.16 -39.29
N ALA A 53 -3.75 51.59 -40.14
CA ALA A 53 -3.90 52.03 -41.53
C ALA A 53 -4.34 53.50 -41.57
N GLY A 54 -3.61 54.33 -42.31
CA GLY A 54 -3.90 55.75 -42.46
C GLY A 54 -3.74 56.58 -41.18
N ASN A 55 -3.06 56.06 -40.14
CA ASN A 55 -2.92 56.74 -38.84
C ASN A 55 -4.29 57.13 -38.24
N SER A 56 -5.27 56.21 -38.32
CA SER A 56 -6.66 56.42 -37.92
C SER A 56 -7.02 55.62 -36.67
N TYR A 57 -7.74 56.25 -35.74
CA TYR A 57 -8.31 55.62 -34.55
C TYR A 57 -9.37 54.56 -34.86
N ASP A 58 -9.93 54.55 -36.07
CA ASP A 58 -10.89 53.53 -36.50
C ASP A 58 -10.22 52.20 -36.87
N ASN A 59 -8.87 52.14 -36.91
CA ASN A 59 -8.08 51.01 -37.41
C ASN A 59 -6.99 50.57 -36.42
N ASP A 60 -7.22 50.74 -35.12
CA ASP A 60 -6.13 50.89 -34.14
C ASP A 60 -6.11 49.80 -33.05
N SER A 61 -6.93 48.77 -33.21
CA SER A 61 -7.11 47.79 -32.15
C SER A 61 -7.37 46.36 -32.58
N VAL A 62 -7.02 45.44 -31.67
CA VAL A 62 -7.23 43.99 -31.80
C VAL A 62 -7.66 43.39 -30.45
N TYR A 63 -8.21 42.18 -30.49
CA TYR A 63 -8.38 41.35 -29.29
C TYR A 63 -7.34 40.24 -29.25
N VAL A 64 -6.80 39.97 -28.06
CA VAL A 64 -5.86 38.88 -27.79
C VAL A 64 -6.48 37.87 -26.83
N GLN A 65 -6.32 36.59 -27.14
CA GLN A 65 -6.78 35.47 -26.32
C GLN A 65 -5.68 34.42 -26.17
N PHE A 66 -5.75 33.61 -25.11
CA PHE A 66 -4.80 32.52 -24.87
C PHE A 66 -5.47 31.17 -24.66
N SER A 67 -4.73 30.06 -24.81
CA SER A 67 -5.27 28.70 -24.65
C SER A 67 -5.83 28.39 -23.25
N ASP A 68 -5.15 28.84 -22.19
CA ASP A 68 -5.46 28.45 -20.79
C ASP A 68 -5.15 29.56 -19.77
N SER A 69 -5.19 30.83 -20.20
CA SER A 69 -4.92 31.98 -19.32
C SER A 69 -5.85 32.05 -18.11
N VAL A 70 -5.29 32.54 -17.00
CA VAL A 70 -5.98 32.82 -15.74
C VAL A 70 -5.53 34.17 -15.20
N ASN A 71 -6.34 34.77 -14.33
CA ASN A 71 -5.94 35.95 -13.55
C ASN A 71 -5.08 35.53 -12.33
N SER A 72 -4.66 36.51 -11.52
CA SER A 72 -3.84 36.28 -10.32
C SER A 72 -4.51 35.39 -9.25
N SER A 73 -5.84 35.23 -9.27
CA SER A 73 -6.58 34.30 -8.40
C SER A 73 -6.80 32.92 -9.03
N GLY A 74 -6.25 32.64 -10.22
CA GLY A 74 -6.41 31.36 -10.91
C GLY A 74 -7.75 31.21 -11.65
N THR A 75 -8.55 32.27 -11.79
CA THR A 75 -9.81 32.26 -12.53
C THR A 75 -9.55 32.42 -14.03
N ALA A 76 -10.20 31.62 -14.86
CA ALA A 76 -10.09 31.69 -16.32
C ALA A 76 -10.46 33.08 -16.85
N VAL A 77 -9.59 33.66 -17.68
CA VAL A 77 -9.81 34.96 -18.35
C VAL A 77 -9.26 34.90 -19.77
N ASP A 78 -9.89 35.61 -20.71
CA ASP A 78 -9.38 35.83 -22.07
C ASP A 78 -8.96 34.57 -22.84
N ARG A 79 -9.74 33.49 -22.66
CA ARG A 79 -9.43 32.21 -23.27
C ARG A 79 -9.94 32.10 -24.70
N ILE A 80 -9.17 31.43 -25.55
CA ILE A 80 -9.58 31.02 -26.89
C ILE A 80 -10.89 30.24 -26.81
N GLY A 81 -11.84 30.57 -27.69
CA GLY A 81 -13.18 29.96 -27.69
C GLY A 81 -14.19 30.67 -26.80
N THR A 82 -13.84 31.81 -26.19
CA THR A 82 -14.74 32.62 -25.36
C THR A 82 -15.02 33.99 -25.99
N THR A 83 -15.97 34.73 -25.42
CA THR A 83 -16.27 36.12 -25.77
C THR A 83 -15.51 37.13 -24.89
N SER A 84 -14.42 36.69 -24.24
CA SER A 84 -13.49 37.52 -23.45
C SER A 84 -12.14 37.57 -24.15
N GLY A 85 -11.45 38.70 -24.06
CA GLY A 85 -10.16 38.93 -24.71
C GLY A 85 -9.59 40.28 -24.32
N ALA A 86 -8.26 40.34 -24.23
CA ALA A 86 -7.53 41.55 -23.94
C ALA A 86 -7.61 42.51 -25.13
N ALA A 87 -8.14 43.72 -24.90
CA ALA A 87 -8.31 44.72 -25.95
C ALA A 87 -7.07 45.61 -26.05
N VAL A 88 -6.18 45.31 -26.98
CA VAL A 88 -4.97 46.11 -27.20
C VAL A 88 -5.29 47.23 -28.19
N VAL A 89 -5.01 48.46 -27.78
CA VAL A 89 -5.39 49.66 -28.53
C VAL A 89 -4.21 50.63 -28.65
N LEU A 90 -3.89 51.06 -29.88
CA LEU A 90 -2.79 51.99 -30.12
C LEU A 90 -3.10 53.42 -29.69
N GLN A 91 -4.37 53.86 -29.68
CA GLN A 91 -4.75 55.19 -29.23
C GLN A 91 -4.46 55.40 -27.74
N SER A 92 -3.91 56.57 -27.40
CA SER A 92 -3.69 56.96 -25.99
C SER A 92 -4.92 57.67 -25.45
N CYS A 93 -5.14 57.61 -24.14
CA CYS A 93 -6.29 58.29 -23.55
C CYS A 93 -6.21 59.83 -23.53
N THR A 94 -5.09 60.40 -23.98
CA THR A 94 -4.95 61.84 -24.23
C THR A 94 -5.37 62.25 -25.65
N GLY A 95 -5.79 61.31 -26.50
CA GLY A 95 -6.22 61.57 -27.88
C GLY A 95 -5.07 61.95 -28.81
N ALA A 96 -3.83 61.55 -28.51
CA ALA A 96 -2.71 61.72 -29.42
C ALA A 96 -2.91 60.82 -30.66
N LEU A 97 -2.69 61.38 -31.85
CA LEU A 97 -2.82 60.65 -33.13
C LEU A 97 -1.93 59.41 -33.16
N GLU A 98 -2.45 58.31 -33.68
CA GLU A 98 -1.73 57.05 -33.87
C GLU A 98 -0.78 57.23 -35.07
N GLN A 99 0.45 57.68 -34.82
CA GLN A 99 1.44 57.88 -35.89
C GLN A 99 2.45 56.73 -35.91
N SER A 100 2.55 56.10 -37.09
CA SER A 100 3.54 55.04 -37.38
C SER A 100 3.43 53.81 -36.46
N TRP A 101 4.55 53.10 -36.23
CA TRP A 101 4.62 51.95 -35.32
C TRP A 101 4.62 52.41 -33.86
N GLY A 102 4.00 51.64 -32.96
CA GLY A 102 3.97 51.94 -31.54
C GLY A 102 3.71 50.72 -30.67
N TRP A 103 4.21 50.73 -29.43
CA TRP A 103 3.98 49.69 -28.43
C TRP A 103 2.73 49.98 -27.58
N ALA A 104 1.81 49.01 -27.51
CA ALA A 104 0.61 49.09 -26.69
C ALA A 104 0.33 47.77 -25.96
N ASP A 105 -0.35 47.88 -24.83
CA ASP A 105 -0.90 46.79 -24.02
C ASP A 105 -2.45 46.88 -23.99
N ASP A 106 -3.09 46.08 -23.15
CA ASP A 106 -4.54 46.14 -22.89
C ASP A 106 -4.95 47.30 -21.95
N GLY A 107 -4.02 48.22 -21.67
CA GLY A 107 -4.20 49.37 -20.80
C GLY A 107 -4.51 50.67 -21.56
N TRP A 108 -5.66 51.29 -21.26
CA TRP A 108 -6.09 52.52 -21.93
C TRP A 108 -5.35 53.80 -21.44
N CYS A 109 -5.15 53.93 -20.12
CA CYS A 109 -4.50 55.08 -19.45
C CYS A 109 -3.36 54.70 -18.50
N GLY A 110 -2.93 53.45 -18.52
CA GLY A 110 -1.98 52.89 -17.57
C GLY A 110 -1.60 51.49 -18.00
N LEU A 111 -0.82 50.81 -17.17
CA LEU A 111 -0.39 49.45 -17.44
C LEU A 111 -1.60 48.50 -17.46
N GLY A 112 -1.65 47.65 -18.48
CA GLY A 112 -2.64 46.59 -18.64
C GLY A 112 -2.60 45.53 -17.54
N THR A 113 -3.40 44.46 -17.69
CA THR A 113 -3.42 43.39 -16.69
C THR A 113 -2.37 42.32 -16.96
N ASP A 114 -1.77 41.79 -15.89
CA ASP A 114 -0.87 40.65 -16.02
C ASP A 114 -1.65 39.35 -16.27
N PHE A 115 -1.14 38.55 -17.19
CA PHE A 115 -1.62 37.23 -17.51
C PHE A 115 -0.85 36.16 -16.76
N TYR A 116 -1.55 35.11 -16.35
CA TYR A 116 -0.99 33.90 -15.76
C TYR A 116 -1.47 32.70 -16.56
N PHE A 117 -0.75 31.59 -16.48
CA PHE A 117 -1.12 30.35 -17.16
C PHE A 117 -1.43 29.25 -16.16
N GLN A 118 -2.44 28.43 -16.48
CA GLN A 118 -2.87 27.36 -15.59
C GLN A 118 -1.83 26.24 -15.53
N SER A 119 -1.20 25.91 -16.65
CA SER A 119 -0.18 24.86 -16.77
C SER A 119 1.18 25.41 -17.18
N THR A 120 2.26 24.68 -16.90
CA THR A 120 3.59 24.95 -17.47
C THR A 120 3.70 24.15 -18.76
N GLY A 121 3.98 24.79 -19.89
CA GLY A 121 4.03 24.09 -21.17
C GLY A 121 3.97 25.02 -22.38
N ASN A 122 3.63 24.43 -23.53
CA ASN A 122 3.34 25.20 -24.73
C ASN A 122 1.89 25.68 -24.70
N HIS A 123 1.70 26.96 -24.96
CA HIS A 123 0.43 27.66 -25.01
C HIS A 123 0.22 28.27 -26.39
N THR A 124 -1.01 28.67 -26.67
CA THR A 124 -1.37 29.36 -27.92
C THR A 124 -1.82 30.77 -27.60
N ILE A 125 -1.28 31.76 -28.33
CA ILE A 125 -1.84 33.12 -28.41
C ILE A 125 -2.64 33.22 -29.69
N ARG A 126 -3.85 33.77 -29.60
CA ARG A 126 -4.70 34.12 -30.74
C ARG A 126 -4.88 35.62 -30.77
N VAL A 127 -4.66 36.22 -31.94
CA VAL A 127 -5.00 37.63 -32.19
C VAL A 127 -6.12 37.68 -33.21
N GLN A 128 -7.25 38.27 -32.83
CA GLN A 128 -8.41 38.47 -33.69
C GLN A 128 -8.64 39.97 -33.93
N VAL A 129 -9.21 40.28 -35.09
CA VAL A 129 -9.53 41.64 -35.50
C VAL A 129 -10.56 42.24 -34.54
N ARG A 130 -10.33 43.47 -34.05
CA ARG A 130 -11.34 44.29 -33.38
C ARG A 130 -11.81 45.40 -34.32
N GLU A 131 -10.85 46.05 -34.96
CA GLU A 131 -11.02 46.98 -36.07
C GLU A 131 -10.13 46.55 -37.23
N ASP A 132 -10.60 46.72 -38.46
CA ASP A 132 -9.81 46.38 -39.62
C ASP A 132 -8.76 47.46 -39.91
N GLY A 133 -7.75 47.16 -40.74
CA GLY A 133 -6.64 48.09 -40.98
C GLY A 133 -5.50 48.05 -39.94
N PHE A 134 -5.59 47.24 -38.90
CA PHE A 134 -4.51 47.07 -37.92
C PHE A 134 -3.38 46.16 -38.45
N SER A 135 -2.13 46.57 -38.22
CA SER A 135 -0.92 45.79 -38.54
C SER A 135 -0.09 45.51 -37.29
N ILE A 136 0.54 44.34 -37.23
CA ILE A 136 1.39 43.87 -36.13
C ILE A 136 2.70 43.33 -36.69
N ASP A 137 3.83 43.73 -36.10
CA ASP A 137 5.15 43.16 -36.43
C ASP A 137 5.80 42.43 -35.24
N GLN A 138 5.48 42.79 -34.00
CA GLN A 138 6.02 42.12 -32.80
C GLN A 138 4.96 41.89 -31.73
N ILE A 139 5.09 40.74 -31.06
CA ILE A 139 4.37 40.38 -29.84
C ILE A 139 5.41 40.08 -28.77
N VAL A 140 5.26 40.70 -27.60
CA VAL A 140 6.12 40.47 -26.45
C VAL A 140 5.25 40.04 -25.28
N LEU A 141 5.54 38.85 -24.76
CA LEU A 141 4.96 38.37 -23.52
C LEU A 141 6.11 38.20 -22.52
N SER A 142 6.19 39.10 -21.53
CA SER A 142 7.38 39.23 -20.68
C SER A 142 7.06 38.98 -19.21
N PRO A 143 7.74 38.05 -18.53
CA PRO A 143 7.60 37.84 -17.09
C PRO A 143 8.55 38.69 -16.24
N GLN A 144 9.47 39.46 -16.86
CA GLN A 144 10.51 40.20 -16.15
C GLN A 144 10.77 41.59 -16.77
N THR A 145 11.61 41.67 -17.82
CA THR A 145 12.16 42.92 -18.36
C THR A 145 11.09 43.94 -18.73
N TYR A 146 10.00 43.49 -19.34
CA TYR A 146 8.86 44.32 -19.75
C TYR A 146 7.60 44.00 -18.95
N LEU A 147 7.73 43.52 -17.71
CA LEU A 147 6.57 43.23 -16.86
C LEU A 147 5.84 44.53 -16.45
N SER A 148 6.59 45.63 -16.23
CA SER A 148 6.05 46.90 -15.74
C SER A 148 6.44 48.11 -16.57
N THR A 149 7.07 47.90 -17.72
CA THR A 149 7.54 48.98 -18.61
C THR A 149 7.48 48.51 -20.05
N ALA A 150 6.95 49.35 -20.94
CA ALA A 150 6.85 49.05 -22.36
C ALA A 150 8.24 48.87 -22.99
N PRO A 151 8.39 48.01 -24.01
CA PRO A 151 9.65 47.86 -24.74
C PRO A 151 10.15 49.14 -25.39
N GLY A 152 9.25 50.01 -25.83
CA GLY A 152 9.57 51.24 -26.54
C GLY A 152 8.45 52.27 -26.44
N ALA A 153 8.48 53.27 -27.32
CA ALA A 153 7.48 54.33 -27.33
C ALA A 153 6.12 53.82 -27.83
N ARG A 154 5.05 54.51 -27.45
CA ARG A 154 3.67 54.16 -27.82
C ARG A 154 3.27 54.63 -29.22
N VAL A 155 4.01 55.59 -29.78
CA VAL A 155 3.86 56.13 -31.15
C VAL A 155 5.24 56.44 -31.71
N ASP A 156 5.38 56.42 -33.05
CA ASP A 156 6.64 56.67 -33.78
C ASP A 156 7.86 55.89 -33.25
N ASP A 157 7.61 54.69 -32.72
CA ASP A 157 8.62 53.86 -32.10
C ASP A 157 9.57 53.22 -33.13
N LYS A 158 10.85 53.15 -32.76
CA LYS A 158 11.91 52.50 -33.54
C LYS A 158 12.54 51.31 -32.82
N THR A 159 11.98 50.90 -31.68
CA THR A 159 12.52 49.85 -30.84
C THR A 159 12.09 48.49 -31.37
N ILE A 160 13.04 47.76 -31.95
CA ILE A 160 12.84 46.41 -32.47
C ILE A 160 13.58 45.42 -31.57
N LEU A 161 12.85 44.46 -31.01
CA LEU A 161 13.43 43.41 -30.19
C LEU A 161 13.89 42.22 -31.02
N ALA A 162 14.97 41.56 -30.60
CA ALA A 162 15.36 40.26 -31.14
C ALA A 162 14.33 39.19 -30.74
N ALA A 163 14.01 38.27 -31.65
CA ALA A 163 13.16 37.12 -31.33
C ALA A 163 13.87 36.25 -30.28
N ASN A 164 13.23 36.09 -29.12
CA ASN A 164 13.75 35.28 -28.02
C ASN A 164 12.59 34.52 -27.36
N LEU A 165 12.45 33.23 -27.66
CA LEU A 165 11.54 32.35 -26.95
C LEU A 165 12.32 31.64 -25.84
N PRO A 166 11.91 31.70 -24.58
CA PRO A 166 12.58 30.94 -23.53
C PRO A 166 12.41 29.44 -23.77
N ALA A 167 13.49 28.66 -23.70
CA ALA A 167 13.35 27.22 -23.58
C ALA A 167 12.69 26.90 -22.22
N LEU A 168 11.58 26.15 -22.22
CA LEU A 168 11.01 25.68 -20.95
C LEU A 168 11.97 24.69 -20.33
N ASN A 169 12.41 25.03 -19.12
CA ASN A 169 13.19 24.12 -18.31
C ASN A 169 12.23 23.15 -17.61
N VAL A 170 11.74 22.15 -18.35
CA VAL A 170 10.85 21.10 -17.80
C VAL A 170 11.74 20.03 -17.17
N ALA A 171 11.51 19.74 -15.90
CA ALA A 171 12.23 18.69 -15.19
C ALA A 171 12.16 17.34 -15.95
N PRO A 172 13.26 16.57 -15.99
CA PRO A 172 13.26 15.23 -16.56
C PRO A 172 12.16 14.35 -15.95
N LEU A 173 11.38 13.65 -16.79
CA LEU A 173 10.47 12.62 -16.29
C LEU A 173 11.28 11.37 -16.04
N VAL A 174 11.29 10.88 -14.79
CA VAL A 174 12.11 9.74 -14.35
C VAL A 174 11.20 8.62 -13.88
N SER A 175 11.53 7.39 -14.25
CA SER A 175 11.05 6.19 -13.59
C SER A 175 12.20 5.19 -13.41
N ILE A 176 12.06 4.27 -12.46
CA ILE A 176 13.07 3.25 -12.15
C ILE A 176 12.44 1.86 -12.16
N SER A 177 13.20 0.86 -12.61
CA SER A 177 12.78 -0.54 -12.66
C SER A 177 13.82 -1.41 -11.96
N PRO A 178 13.63 -1.74 -10.67
CA PRO A 178 14.49 -2.67 -9.95
C PRO A 178 14.18 -4.12 -10.32
N SER A 179 15.21 -4.97 -10.39
CA SER A 179 15.06 -6.41 -10.61
C SER A 179 16.12 -7.22 -9.84
N PRO A 180 15.71 -8.13 -8.93
CA PRO A 180 14.36 -8.32 -8.39
C PRO A 180 13.92 -7.17 -7.46
N SER A 181 12.61 -6.99 -7.23
CA SER A 181 12.07 -6.02 -6.26
C SER A 181 11.82 -6.60 -4.86
N SER A 182 12.00 -7.91 -4.68
CA SER A 182 11.95 -8.58 -3.38
C SER A 182 12.78 -9.86 -3.37
N GLY A 183 13.15 -10.31 -2.17
CA GLY A 183 13.92 -11.54 -1.98
C GLY A 183 14.60 -11.60 -0.61
N SER A 184 15.43 -12.61 -0.38
CA SER A 184 16.12 -12.78 0.91
C SER A 184 17.46 -12.06 0.92
N ALA A 185 17.86 -11.55 2.08
CA ALA A 185 19.19 -11.02 2.31
C ALA A 185 20.27 -12.13 2.18
N PRO A 186 21.45 -11.84 1.60
CA PRO A 186 21.76 -10.63 0.85
C PRO A 186 21.02 -10.61 -0.50
N LEU A 187 20.31 -9.52 -0.80
CA LEU A 187 19.55 -9.37 -2.05
C LEU A 187 20.30 -8.45 -3.01
N GLY A 188 20.87 -9.01 -4.06
CA GLY A 188 21.41 -8.25 -5.19
C GLY A 188 20.29 -7.76 -6.11
N VAL A 189 20.22 -6.46 -6.35
CA VAL A 189 19.21 -5.79 -7.19
C VAL A 189 19.91 -4.99 -8.28
N ASN A 190 19.50 -5.18 -9.54
CA ASN A 190 19.89 -4.32 -10.65
C ASN A 190 18.82 -3.25 -10.88
N PHE A 191 19.24 -2.00 -11.05
CA PHE A 191 18.34 -0.88 -11.29
C PHE A 191 18.47 -0.38 -12.74
N THR A 192 17.34 -0.28 -13.44
CA THR A 192 17.26 0.39 -14.73
C THR A 192 16.60 1.75 -14.57
N SER A 193 17.23 2.82 -15.08
CA SER A 193 16.65 4.16 -15.17
C SER A 193 15.98 4.38 -16.52
N ASN A 194 14.77 4.93 -16.51
CA ASN A 194 14.04 5.35 -17.72
C ASN A 194 13.79 6.85 -17.62
N ILE A 195 14.32 7.62 -18.57
CA ILE A 195 14.30 9.08 -18.51
C ILE A 195 13.78 9.64 -19.83
N THR A 196 12.79 10.53 -19.75
CA THR A 196 12.29 11.28 -20.89
C THR A 196 12.60 12.77 -20.70
N LEU A 197 13.25 13.36 -21.70
CA LEU A 197 13.60 14.78 -21.76
C LEU A 197 12.77 15.48 -22.84
N THR A 198 12.38 16.72 -22.59
CA THR A 198 11.79 17.60 -23.60
C THR A 198 12.86 18.23 -24.50
N SER A 199 14.05 18.51 -23.94
CA SER A 199 15.23 18.99 -24.65
C SER A 199 16.51 18.75 -23.82
N GLY A 200 17.68 18.89 -24.43
CA GLY A 200 18.98 18.73 -23.74
C GLY A 200 19.41 17.26 -23.53
N SER A 201 20.38 17.06 -22.62
CA SER A 201 20.88 15.75 -22.23
C SER A 201 21.06 15.66 -20.70
N ILE A 202 21.23 14.44 -20.16
CA ILE A 202 21.46 14.23 -18.73
C ILE A 202 22.90 14.60 -18.38
N SER A 203 23.05 15.44 -17.36
CA SER A 203 24.34 15.89 -16.82
C SER A 203 24.81 15.05 -15.63
N SER A 204 23.91 14.49 -14.82
CA SER A 204 24.29 13.62 -13.68
C SER A 204 23.17 12.70 -13.19
N TYR A 205 23.59 11.60 -12.53
CA TYR A 205 22.74 10.66 -11.81
C TYR A 205 23.17 10.62 -10.34
N GLN A 206 22.20 10.52 -9.42
CA GLN A 206 22.46 10.34 -8.01
C GLN A 206 21.44 9.35 -7.43
N TRP A 207 21.94 8.21 -6.96
CA TRP A 207 21.18 7.19 -6.27
C TRP A 207 21.38 7.27 -4.76
N GLN A 208 20.30 7.07 -4.02
CA GLN A 208 20.29 6.82 -2.58
C GLN A 208 19.48 5.54 -2.34
N PHE A 209 20.13 4.46 -1.90
CA PHE A 209 19.45 3.15 -1.82
C PHE A 209 18.57 2.98 -0.58
N GLY A 210 18.67 3.89 0.40
CA GLY A 210 17.89 3.84 1.65
C GLY A 210 18.54 3.04 2.78
N ASP A 211 19.72 2.46 2.54
CA ASP A 211 20.56 1.76 3.53
C ASP A 211 21.84 2.53 3.90
N GLY A 212 21.92 3.79 3.47
CA GLY A 212 23.09 4.66 3.66
C GLY A 212 24.06 4.67 2.48
N GLN A 213 23.90 3.76 1.50
CA GLN A 213 24.77 3.71 0.32
C GLN A 213 24.21 4.52 -0.86
N THR A 214 25.12 4.92 -1.77
CA THR A 214 24.83 5.77 -2.92
C THR A 214 25.56 5.31 -4.18
N SER A 215 25.08 5.73 -5.35
CA SER A 215 25.77 5.55 -6.65
C SER A 215 25.56 6.75 -7.57
N THR A 216 26.45 6.91 -8.56
CA THR A 216 26.34 7.92 -9.64
C THR A 216 26.22 7.29 -11.03
N GLU A 217 26.11 5.97 -11.11
CA GLU A 217 25.91 5.25 -12.36
C GLU A 217 24.47 5.42 -12.87
N ALA A 218 24.29 5.35 -14.19
CA ALA A 218 22.96 5.40 -14.80
C ALA A 218 22.09 4.19 -14.42
N ASN A 219 22.68 2.99 -14.39
CA ASN A 219 22.00 1.73 -14.10
C ASN A 219 22.84 0.88 -13.11
N PRO A 220 22.86 1.23 -11.81
CA PRO A 220 23.71 0.54 -10.85
C PRO A 220 23.16 -0.84 -10.48
N SER A 221 24.06 -1.69 -9.98
CA SER A 221 23.69 -2.84 -9.14
C SER A 221 23.99 -2.53 -7.68
N HIS A 222 23.12 -2.98 -6.77
CA HIS A 222 23.28 -2.78 -5.33
C HIS A 222 22.84 -4.03 -4.57
N THR A 223 23.55 -4.37 -3.49
CA THR A 223 23.22 -5.53 -2.65
C THR A 223 22.78 -5.08 -1.26
N PHE A 224 21.52 -5.34 -0.93
CA PHE A 224 20.98 -5.11 0.40
C PHE A 224 21.38 -6.26 1.33
N GLN A 225 22.26 -5.97 2.28
CA GLN A 225 22.86 -6.99 3.16
C GLN A 225 21.92 -7.45 4.28
N ASN A 226 20.97 -6.60 4.69
CA ASN A 226 20.11 -6.85 5.83
C ASN A 226 18.64 -6.94 5.39
N ALA A 227 17.85 -7.62 6.19
CA ALA A 227 16.40 -7.60 6.05
C ALA A 227 15.87 -6.19 6.30
N GLY A 228 14.86 -5.79 5.53
CA GLY A 228 14.25 -4.47 5.64
C GLY A 228 13.49 -4.09 4.38
N ASN A 229 12.69 -3.04 4.52
CA ASN A 229 12.09 -2.34 3.40
C ASN A 229 12.96 -1.14 3.04
N TYR A 230 13.46 -1.12 1.82
CA TYR A 230 14.29 -0.04 1.31
C TYR A 230 13.56 0.72 0.22
N THR A 231 13.70 2.05 0.19
CA THR A 231 13.10 2.90 -0.85
C THR A 231 14.18 3.62 -1.65
N PRO A 232 14.91 2.91 -2.55
CA PRO A 232 15.85 3.53 -3.46
C PRO A 232 15.24 4.72 -4.19
N LYS A 233 15.99 5.82 -4.24
CA LYS A 233 15.65 7.05 -4.94
C LYS A 233 16.74 7.40 -5.95
N LEU A 234 16.34 7.58 -7.21
CA LEU A 234 17.15 8.20 -8.25
C LEU A 234 16.78 9.68 -8.36
N THR A 235 17.77 10.56 -8.37
CA THR A 235 17.66 11.95 -8.83
C THR A 235 18.58 12.15 -10.04
N VAL A 236 18.03 12.70 -11.12
CA VAL A 236 18.81 13.05 -12.32
C VAL A 236 18.80 14.55 -12.52
N MET A 237 19.86 15.07 -13.13
CA MET A 237 19.95 16.47 -13.52
C MET A 237 20.25 16.54 -15.02
N ASP A 238 19.64 17.49 -15.73
CA ASP A 238 19.96 17.77 -17.14
C ASP A 238 21.02 18.87 -17.29
N THR A 239 21.43 19.13 -18.53
CA THR A 239 22.40 20.18 -18.87
C THR A 239 21.92 21.61 -18.60
N SER A 240 20.61 21.81 -18.42
CA SER A 240 20.02 23.10 -17.99
C SER A 240 19.89 23.24 -16.47
N GLY A 241 20.32 22.22 -15.71
CA GLY A 241 20.29 22.23 -14.24
C GLY A 241 18.94 21.81 -13.63
N SER A 242 17.97 21.39 -14.45
CA SER A 242 16.69 20.87 -13.99
C SER A 242 16.83 19.46 -13.43
N LYS A 243 16.02 19.13 -12.42
CA LYS A 243 16.10 17.85 -11.70
C LYS A 243 14.79 17.08 -11.72
N GLY A 244 14.89 15.79 -12.05
CA GLY A 244 13.80 14.81 -11.96
C GLY A 244 14.15 13.71 -10.95
N SER A 245 13.16 13.07 -10.33
CA SER A 245 13.43 11.97 -9.40
C SER A 245 12.34 10.91 -9.38
N ALA A 246 12.72 9.67 -9.06
CA ALA A 246 11.80 8.55 -8.87
C ALA A 246 12.28 7.62 -7.76
N SER A 247 11.34 6.90 -7.14
CA SER A 247 11.62 5.90 -6.10
C SER A 247 10.81 4.62 -6.30
N SER A 248 11.28 3.52 -5.72
CA SER A 248 10.58 2.23 -5.72
C SER A 248 10.90 1.45 -4.45
N LEU A 249 9.96 0.62 -3.97
CA LEU A 249 10.13 -0.19 -2.76
C LEU A 249 10.84 -1.50 -3.09
N ILE A 250 11.84 -1.86 -2.29
CA ILE A 250 12.51 -3.17 -2.28
C ILE A 250 12.23 -3.85 -0.94
N SER A 251 11.67 -5.06 -0.97
CA SER A 251 11.41 -5.86 0.23
C SER A 251 12.45 -6.96 0.39
N VAL A 252 13.32 -6.79 1.40
CA VAL A 252 14.37 -7.74 1.72
C VAL A 252 13.97 -8.53 2.97
N SER A 253 13.76 -9.83 2.80
CA SER A 253 13.47 -10.75 3.90
C SER A 253 14.77 -11.23 4.56
N GLY A 254 14.76 -11.48 5.86
CA GLY A 254 15.93 -12.05 6.53
C GLY A 254 16.10 -13.54 6.22
N THR A 255 17.35 -14.01 6.12
CA THR A 255 17.66 -15.44 6.29
C THR A 255 17.64 -15.77 7.79
N SER A 256 16.46 -15.97 8.37
CA SER A 256 16.38 -16.32 9.79
C SER A 256 16.61 -17.82 9.99
N SER A 257 17.65 -18.12 10.77
CA SER A 257 17.68 -19.24 11.72
C SER A 257 16.28 -19.44 12.32
N GLY A 258 15.81 -20.69 12.38
CA GLY A 258 14.42 -21.09 12.61
C GLY A 258 13.62 -20.17 13.52
N THR A 259 12.53 -19.60 12.97
CA THR A 259 11.58 -18.85 13.78
C THR A 259 10.98 -19.80 14.81
N LYS A 260 11.16 -19.50 16.10
CA LYS A 260 10.54 -20.27 17.17
C LYS A 260 9.03 -20.11 17.08
N PHE A 261 8.31 -21.23 17.10
CA PHE A 261 6.86 -21.25 17.01
C PHE A 261 6.31 -22.28 17.99
N ARG A 262 5.62 -21.82 19.04
CA ARG A 262 5.00 -22.66 20.06
C ARG A 262 3.51 -22.82 19.78
N VAL A 263 3.10 -24.07 19.63
CA VAL A 263 1.69 -24.44 19.49
C VAL A 263 1.20 -24.96 20.83
N VAL A 264 0.00 -24.53 21.24
CA VAL A 264 -0.75 -25.13 22.34
C VAL A 264 -1.98 -25.81 21.77
N GLU A 265 -2.19 -27.06 22.14
CA GLU A 265 -3.49 -27.72 22.03
C GLU A 265 -4.15 -27.63 23.41
N ALA A 266 -5.40 -27.19 23.43
CA ALA A 266 -6.20 -27.10 24.64
C ALA A 266 -7.67 -27.41 24.35
N ASN A 267 -8.13 -28.61 24.71
CA ASN A 267 -9.54 -28.82 24.95
C ASN A 267 -9.97 -28.05 26.20
N ILE A 268 -10.80 -27.02 26.02
CA ILE A 268 -11.19 -26.10 27.10
C ILE A 268 -12.53 -26.46 27.75
N SER A 269 -13.13 -27.62 27.43
CA SER A 269 -14.34 -28.18 28.05
C SER A 269 -15.50 -27.19 28.11
N TYR A 270 -16.38 -27.19 27.10
CA TYR A 270 -17.56 -26.29 27.03
C TYR A 270 -17.27 -24.80 27.34
N GLY A 271 -16.18 -24.26 26.82
CA GLY A 271 -15.83 -22.84 27.00
C GLY A 271 -15.25 -22.45 28.36
N GLY A 272 -14.49 -23.35 29.00
CA GLY A 272 -13.71 -23.08 30.22
C GLY A 272 -14.27 -23.74 31.47
N HIS A 273 -14.99 -24.83 31.32
CA HIS A 273 -15.53 -25.63 32.41
C HIS A 273 -14.40 -26.40 33.09
N GLY A 274 -14.04 -25.99 34.31
CA GLY A 274 -12.98 -26.66 35.04
C GLY A 274 -13.45 -27.94 35.73
N THR A 275 -12.49 -28.63 36.34
CA THR A 275 -12.79 -29.85 37.11
C THR A 275 -13.62 -29.61 38.38
N ASP A 276 -13.85 -28.35 38.75
CA ASP A 276 -14.81 -27.90 39.77
C ASP A 276 -16.23 -27.71 39.23
N ASN A 277 -16.47 -28.03 37.95
CA ASN A 277 -17.75 -27.84 37.25
C ASN A 277 -18.17 -26.35 37.17
N ILE A 278 -17.19 -25.43 37.27
CA ILE A 278 -17.39 -23.98 37.11
C ILE A 278 -16.84 -23.53 35.76
N ILE A 279 -17.65 -22.81 34.99
CA ILE A 279 -17.19 -22.16 33.76
C ILE A 279 -16.44 -20.88 34.13
N ASN A 280 -15.14 -20.84 33.86
CA ASN A 280 -14.26 -19.71 34.16
C ASN A 280 -13.22 -19.52 33.07
N LEU A 281 -13.61 -18.81 32.01
CA LEU A 281 -12.73 -18.54 30.87
C LEU A 281 -11.52 -17.68 31.25
N ASN A 282 -11.62 -16.86 32.30
CA ASN A 282 -10.48 -16.09 32.80
C ASN A 282 -9.38 -17.02 33.34
N ARG A 283 -9.74 -18.07 34.09
CA ARG A 283 -8.81 -19.13 34.56
C ARG A 283 -8.19 -19.90 33.40
N THR A 284 -8.98 -20.25 32.39
CA THR A 284 -8.48 -20.88 31.16
C THR A 284 -7.46 -19.99 30.46
N THR A 285 -7.78 -18.70 30.35
CA THR A 285 -6.89 -17.71 29.73
C THR A 285 -5.60 -17.51 30.53
N ASP A 286 -5.64 -17.52 31.86
CA ASP A 286 -4.43 -17.46 32.71
C ASP A 286 -3.45 -18.60 32.38
N TRP A 287 -3.96 -19.82 32.17
CA TRP A 287 -3.15 -20.96 31.75
C TRP A 287 -2.61 -20.82 30.32
N LEU A 288 -3.42 -20.36 29.37
CA LEU A 288 -2.96 -20.09 28.01
C LEU A 288 -1.82 -19.04 28.02
N VAL A 289 -1.97 -17.96 28.77
CA VAL A 289 -0.93 -16.93 28.93
C VAL A 289 0.35 -17.53 29.53
N LYS A 290 0.22 -18.35 30.58
CA LYS A 290 1.36 -19.03 31.22
C LYS A 290 2.10 -19.98 30.26
N MET A 291 1.39 -20.67 29.38
CA MET A 291 1.99 -21.54 28.36
C MET A 291 2.66 -20.75 27.22
N ASN A 292 2.32 -19.47 27.07
CA ASN A 292 2.89 -18.53 26.11
C ASN A 292 2.89 -19.06 24.65
N PRO A 293 1.73 -19.47 24.10
CA PRO A 293 1.63 -19.95 22.72
C PRO A 293 1.92 -18.84 21.71
N ASP A 294 2.43 -19.21 20.55
CA ASP A 294 2.38 -18.39 19.33
C ASP A 294 1.09 -18.63 18.56
N ALA A 295 0.60 -19.87 18.58
CA ALA A 295 -0.74 -20.25 18.16
C ALA A 295 -1.34 -21.29 19.11
N ALA A 296 -2.67 -21.33 19.22
CA ALA A 296 -3.38 -22.35 19.98
C ALA A 296 -4.58 -22.90 19.22
N SER A 297 -4.76 -24.21 19.29
CA SER A 297 -5.99 -24.91 18.91
C SER A 297 -6.82 -25.08 20.17
N LEU A 298 -8.00 -24.48 20.22
CA LEU A 298 -8.95 -24.63 21.31
C LEU A 298 -10.08 -25.56 20.88
N VAL A 299 -10.33 -26.60 21.67
CA VAL A 299 -11.37 -27.59 21.42
C VAL A 299 -12.49 -27.46 22.46
N GLU A 300 -13.71 -27.79 22.06
CA GLU A 300 -14.95 -27.51 22.81
C GLU A 300 -15.07 -26.03 23.20
N ALA A 301 -14.55 -25.17 22.32
CA ALA A 301 -14.58 -23.75 22.52
C ALA A 301 -16.04 -23.26 22.52
N ILE A 302 -16.34 -22.28 23.38
CA ILE A 302 -17.57 -21.45 23.29
C ILE A 302 -18.86 -22.20 23.70
N GLY A 303 -18.76 -23.46 24.15
CA GLY A 303 -19.87 -24.32 24.62
C GLY A 303 -20.69 -23.86 25.85
N GLY A 304 -20.59 -22.58 26.24
CA GLY A 304 -21.39 -21.92 27.27
C GLY A 304 -21.46 -20.39 27.16
N TYR A 305 -20.62 -19.79 26.30
CA TYR A 305 -20.61 -18.36 26.00
C TYR A 305 -20.61 -18.20 24.48
N ASN A 306 -21.68 -17.68 23.89
CA ASN A 306 -21.86 -17.57 22.44
C ASN A 306 -20.89 -16.62 21.71
N ASP A 307 -19.81 -16.15 22.36
CA ASP A 307 -18.97 -15.08 21.83
C ASP A 307 -17.47 -15.45 21.76
N PRO A 308 -16.96 -15.81 20.57
CA PRO A 308 -15.54 -16.02 20.33
C PRO A 308 -14.66 -14.81 20.68
N SER A 309 -15.22 -13.60 20.72
CA SER A 309 -14.45 -12.39 21.01
C SER A 309 -13.99 -12.31 22.47
N LEU A 310 -14.65 -13.03 23.39
CA LEU A 310 -14.36 -12.95 24.82
C LEU A 310 -12.94 -13.46 25.14
N ILE A 311 -12.54 -14.62 24.60
CA ILE A 311 -11.21 -15.17 24.86
C ILE A 311 -10.12 -14.32 24.21
N THR A 312 -10.34 -13.82 22.99
CA THR A 312 -9.40 -12.93 22.30
C THR A 312 -9.23 -11.61 23.07
N GLY A 313 -10.33 -11.08 23.64
CA GLY A 313 -10.32 -9.90 24.51
C GLY A 313 -9.54 -10.12 25.81
N LEU A 314 -9.74 -11.26 26.48
CA LEU A 314 -8.99 -11.63 27.69
C LEU A 314 -7.50 -11.85 27.41
N MET A 315 -7.15 -12.51 26.30
CA MET A 315 -5.76 -12.68 25.87
C MET A 315 -5.10 -11.32 25.63
N LYS A 316 -5.77 -10.40 24.92
CA LYS A 316 -5.28 -9.03 24.71
C LYS A 316 -5.09 -8.28 26.04
N GLN A 317 -6.07 -8.38 26.95
CA GLN A 317 -5.99 -7.74 28.27
C GLN A 317 -4.78 -8.24 29.08
N LYS A 318 -4.53 -9.55 29.08
CA LYS A 318 -3.50 -10.17 29.92
C LYS A 318 -2.09 -10.09 29.32
N THR A 319 -1.95 -10.11 28.00
CA THR A 319 -0.62 -10.08 27.35
C THR A 319 -0.25 -8.71 26.80
N GLY A 320 -1.21 -7.80 26.64
CA GLY A 320 -1.00 -6.51 25.95
C GLY A 320 -0.74 -6.64 24.45
N LEU A 321 -0.97 -7.82 23.85
CA LEU A 321 -0.72 -8.10 22.44
C LEU A 321 -2.03 -8.18 21.66
N THR A 322 -1.98 -7.88 20.37
CA THR A 322 -3.08 -8.24 19.46
C THR A 322 -3.07 -9.74 19.24
N TRP A 323 -4.25 -10.35 19.36
CA TRP A 323 -4.49 -11.75 19.05
C TRP A 323 -5.49 -11.86 17.92
N TYR A 324 -5.21 -12.75 16.99
CA TYR A 324 -6.07 -13.11 15.87
C TYR A 324 -6.80 -14.40 16.20
N SER A 325 -8.00 -14.55 15.67
CA SER A 325 -8.81 -15.73 15.91
C SER A 325 -9.66 -16.15 14.73
N TYR A 326 -9.89 -17.46 14.62
CA TYR A 326 -10.87 -18.02 13.71
C TYR A 326 -11.64 -19.15 14.41
N TYR A 327 -12.96 -19.01 14.49
CA TYR A 327 -13.86 -19.96 15.15
C TYR A 327 -14.69 -20.71 14.12
N VAL A 328 -14.82 -22.02 14.31
CA VAL A 328 -15.69 -22.89 13.50
C VAL A 328 -16.54 -23.72 14.46
N PRO A 329 -17.87 -23.64 14.39
CA PRO A 329 -18.75 -24.47 15.22
C PRO A 329 -18.62 -25.95 14.84
N LYS A 330 -18.98 -26.89 15.71
CA LYS A 330 -18.94 -28.34 15.39
C LYS A 330 -19.68 -28.68 14.09
N TYR A 331 -20.85 -28.06 13.94
CA TYR A 331 -21.68 -28.07 12.75
C TYR A 331 -22.46 -26.74 12.69
N PRO A 332 -23.03 -26.34 11.53
CA PRO A 332 -23.76 -25.10 11.41
C PRO A 332 -24.86 -24.96 12.47
N GLY A 333 -24.79 -23.88 13.27
CA GLY A 333 -25.74 -23.59 14.35
C GLY A 333 -25.39 -24.19 15.72
N CYS A 334 -24.34 -25.00 15.84
CA CYS A 334 -23.84 -25.45 17.14
C CYS A 334 -23.11 -24.30 17.87
N PRO A 335 -23.41 -24.02 19.15
CA PRO A 335 -22.68 -23.00 19.92
C PRO A 335 -21.28 -23.44 20.32
N GLU A 336 -21.00 -24.73 20.28
CA GLU A 336 -19.72 -25.34 20.59
C GLU A 336 -18.92 -25.61 19.31
N GLY A 337 -17.60 -25.49 19.36
CA GLY A 337 -16.75 -25.70 18.20
C GLY A 337 -15.27 -25.76 18.51
N VAL A 338 -14.47 -25.45 17.49
CA VAL A 338 -13.02 -25.29 17.59
C VAL A 338 -12.64 -23.86 17.26
N MET A 339 -11.57 -23.37 17.88
CA MET A 339 -11.07 -22.02 17.67
C MET A 339 -9.55 -22.05 17.51
N ILE A 340 -9.07 -21.38 16.47
CA ILE A 340 -7.66 -21.03 16.32
C ILE A 340 -7.44 -19.67 16.98
N LEU A 341 -6.44 -19.58 17.86
CA LEU A 341 -5.86 -18.34 18.37
C LEU A 341 -4.43 -18.17 17.87
N SER A 342 -4.02 -16.95 17.52
CA SER A 342 -2.68 -16.68 17.02
C SER A 342 -2.17 -15.30 17.42
N LYS A 343 -0.90 -15.20 17.82
CA LYS A 343 -0.17 -13.91 17.92
C LYS A 343 0.15 -13.34 16.54
N TRP A 344 0.24 -14.21 15.54
CA TRP A 344 0.60 -13.88 14.17
C TRP A 344 -0.65 -13.62 13.32
N PRO A 345 -0.59 -12.67 12.37
CA PRO A 345 -1.73 -12.38 11.50
C PRO A 345 -2.24 -13.62 10.75
N ILE A 346 -3.56 -13.77 10.70
CA ILE A 346 -4.24 -14.74 9.84
C ILE A 346 -4.38 -14.12 8.45
N VAL A 347 -3.84 -14.78 7.42
CA VAL A 347 -3.91 -14.30 6.02
C VAL A 347 -5.06 -14.91 5.23
N SER A 348 -5.46 -16.13 5.57
CA SER A 348 -6.61 -16.81 5.00
C SER A 348 -7.16 -17.84 5.98
N THR A 349 -8.42 -18.21 5.80
CA THR A 349 -9.12 -19.20 6.62
C THR A 349 -9.96 -20.11 5.74
N ALA A 350 -10.13 -21.34 6.18
CA ALA A 350 -11.06 -22.29 5.59
C ALA A 350 -11.64 -23.22 6.65
N GLN A 351 -12.77 -23.85 6.35
CA GLN A 351 -13.41 -24.80 7.25
C GLN A 351 -13.94 -26.02 6.49
N TYR A 352 -14.08 -27.13 7.21
CA TYR A 352 -14.72 -28.35 6.72
C TYR A 352 -15.52 -29.01 7.85
N PHE A 353 -16.74 -29.44 7.54
CA PHE A 353 -17.57 -30.21 8.47
C PHE A 353 -17.48 -31.68 8.09
N MET A 354 -16.87 -32.48 8.96
CA MET A 354 -16.70 -33.92 8.78
C MET A 354 -18.03 -34.66 8.98
N SER A 355 -18.04 -35.92 8.54
CA SER A 355 -19.25 -36.75 8.41
C SER A 355 -20.08 -36.88 9.69
N TYR A 356 -19.47 -36.81 10.88
CA TYR A 356 -20.14 -36.97 12.18
C TYR A 356 -20.31 -35.66 12.94
N GLN A 357 -20.59 -34.57 12.22
CA GLN A 357 -20.87 -33.25 12.81
C GLN A 357 -19.69 -32.70 13.62
N MET A 358 -18.48 -32.93 13.11
CA MET A 358 -17.23 -32.51 13.71
C MET A 358 -16.50 -31.51 12.81
N PRO A 359 -15.81 -30.49 13.37
CA PRO A 359 -15.24 -29.43 12.58
C PRO A 359 -13.75 -29.61 12.30
N ILE A 360 -13.30 -29.06 11.18
CA ILE A 360 -11.92 -28.66 10.95
C ILE A 360 -11.92 -27.16 10.67
N ALA A 361 -11.14 -26.41 11.45
CA ALA A 361 -10.75 -25.05 11.13
C ALA A 361 -9.33 -25.05 10.57
N GLU A 362 -9.10 -24.31 9.49
CA GLU A 362 -7.78 -23.96 8.98
C GLU A 362 -7.61 -22.45 9.01
N ALA A 363 -6.43 -22.00 9.45
CA ALA A 363 -5.96 -20.64 9.28
C ALA A 363 -4.51 -20.66 8.80
N THR A 364 -4.26 -19.96 7.70
CA THR A 364 -2.89 -19.70 7.24
C THR A 364 -2.35 -18.50 8.00
N LEU A 365 -1.24 -18.68 8.72
CA LEU A 365 -0.61 -17.68 9.59
C LEU A 365 0.63 -17.08 8.93
N SER A 366 0.82 -15.76 9.03
CA SER A 366 2.06 -15.09 8.61
C SER A 366 3.05 -14.96 9.77
N VAL A 367 3.96 -15.93 9.89
CA VAL A 367 4.94 -16.05 10.97
C VAL A 367 6.29 -15.54 10.48
N ASN A 368 6.62 -14.28 10.82
CA ASN A 368 7.83 -13.60 10.33
C ASN A 368 8.03 -13.69 8.80
N GLY A 369 6.94 -13.51 8.04
CA GLY A 369 6.96 -13.59 6.58
C GLY A 369 6.90 -15.00 6.00
N LYS A 370 6.88 -16.05 6.83
CA LYS A 370 6.61 -17.43 6.41
C LYS A 370 5.14 -17.77 6.61
N LEU A 371 4.56 -18.53 5.69
CA LEU A 371 3.19 -19.01 5.82
C LEU A 371 3.18 -20.37 6.52
N ILE A 372 2.31 -20.53 7.53
CA ILE A 372 2.06 -21.81 8.20
C ILE A 372 0.56 -22.09 8.13
N SER A 373 0.17 -23.24 7.59
CA SER A 373 -1.23 -23.69 7.66
C SER A 373 -1.47 -24.40 8.99
N PHE A 374 -2.20 -23.72 9.87
CA PHE A 374 -2.51 -24.19 11.21
C PHE A 374 -3.96 -24.68 11.29
N PHE A 375 -4.17 -25.85 11.88
CA PHE A 375 -5.48 -26.49 11.95
C PHE A 375 -5.89 -26.73 13.39
N ALA A 376 -7.20 -26.60 13.64
CA ALA A 376 -7.85 -27.03 14.87
C ALA A 376 -8.99 -28.01 14.51
N THR A 377 -9.12 -29.10 15.26
CA THR A 377 -10.17 -30.10 15.02
C THR A 377 -10.60 -30.80 16.30
N HIS A 378 -11.79 -31.41 16.26
CA HIS A 378 -12.34 -32.26 17.31
C HIS A 378 -12.96 -33.47 16.63
N PHE A 379 -12.69 -34.69 17.11
CA PHE A 379 -13.24 -35.92 16.55
C PHE A 379 -14.40 -36.47 17.38
N GLN A 380 -15.16 -37.39 16.79
CA GLN A 380 -16.32 -38.00 17.41
C GLN A 380 -16.01 -38.72 18.74
N TRP A 381 -16.81 -38.39 19.74
CA TRP A 381 -17.05 -39.15 20.98
C TRP A 381 -18.41 -39.89 20.85
N PRO A 382 -18.64 -41.12 21.35
CA PRO A 382 -18.00 -41.82 22.49
C PRO A 382 -16.78 -42.72 22.21
N GLU A 383 -16.21 -43.30 23.27
CA GLU A 383 -15.01 -44.14 23.28
C GLU A 383 -15.04 -45.27 22.23
N ASN A 384 -16.20 -45.88 21.99
CA ASN A 384 -16.39 -46.97 21.03
C ASN A 384 -16.54 -46.52 19.56
N ALA A 385 -16.46 -45.23 19.24
CA ALA A 385 -16.63 -44.67 17.89
C ALA A 385 -15.36 -44.71 17.02
N SER A 386 -14.53 -45.75 17.12
CA SER A 386 -13.26 -45.82 16.37
C SER A 386 -13.45 -45.89 14.85
N SER A 387 -14.51 -46.54 14.37
CA SER A 387 -14.85 -46.56 12.93
C SER A 387 -15.13 -45.18 12.38
N GLU A 388 -15.88 -44.38 13.13
CA GLU A 388 -16.27 -43.01 12.81
C GLU A 388 -15.03 -42.12 12.77
N ARG A 389 -14.17 -42.22 13.80
CA ARG A 389 -12.90 -41.48 13.86
C ARG A 389 -11.93 -41.84 12.74
N GLN A 390 -11.96 -43.06 12.22
CA GLN A 390 -11.15 -43.43 11.04
C GLN A 390 -11.63 -42.71 9.77
N VAL A 391 -12.94 -42.51 9.61
CA VAL A 391 -13.48 -41.69 8.50
C VAL A 391 -13.04 -40.25 8.67
N GLU A 392 -13.21 -39.67 9.87
CA GLU A 392 -12.78 -38.30 10.19
C GLU A 392 -11.27 -38.10 9.98
N ALA A 393 -10.44 -39.08 10.35
CA ALA A 393 -9.00 -39.05 10.10
C ALA A 393 -8.67 -38.94 8.61
N ASN A 394 -9.37 -39.69 7.75
CA ASN A 394 -9.20 -39.60 6.30
C ASN A 394 -9.67 -38.24 5.76
N GLU A 395 -10.80 -37.74 6.26
CA GLU A 395 -11.32 -36.42 5.89
C GLU A 395 -10.36 -35.29 6.30
N LEU A 396 -9.79 -35.34 7.50
CA LEU A 396 -8.77 -34.41 7.99
C LEU A 396 -7.52 -34.41 7.11
N VAL A 397 -6.97 -35.60 6.82
CA VAL A 397 -5.79 -35.73 5.96
C VAL A 397 -6.07 -35.20 4.55
N SER A 398 -7.25 -35.52 4.00
CA SER A 398 -7.68 -35.07 2.68
C SER A 398 -7.87 -33.56 2.62
N PHE A 399 -8.56 -32.96 3.59
CA PHE A 399 -8.78 -31.52 3.67
C PHE A 399 -7.45 -30.78 3.85
N ALA A 400 -6.62 -31.18 4.81
CA ALA A 400 -5.33 -30.55 5.06
C ALA A 400 -4.35 -30.67 3.88
N SER A 401 -4.52 -31.63 2.97
CA SER A 401 -3.71 -31.76 1.74
C SER A 401 -3.89 -30.64 0.72
N LYS A 402 -4.94 -29.82 0.88
CA LYS A 402 -5.25 -28.71 -0.02
C LYS A 402 -4.47 -27.42 0.30
N PHE A 403 -3.73 -27.42 1.41
CA PHE A 403 -3.08 -26.24 1.96
C PHE A 403 -1.55 -26.34 1.87
N PRO A 404 -0.85 -25.21 1.76
CA PRO A 404 0.60 -25.19 1.62
C PRO A 404 1.31 -25.72 2.87
N GLU A 405 2.54 -26.21 2.66
CA GLU A 405 3.44 -26.59 3.74
C GLU A 405 4.14 -25.36 4.36
N PRO A 406 4.53 -25.41 5.65
CA PRO A 406 4.28 -26.50 6.59
C PRO A 406 2.88 -26.46 7.19
N ARG A 407 2.35 -27.66 7.50
CA ARG A 407 1.06 -27.84 8.17
C ARG A 407 1.26 -28.35 9.61
N ILE A 408 0.54 -27.73 10.54
CA ILE A 408 0.51 -28.12 11.95
C ILE A 408 -0.95 -28.25 12.38
N ILE A 409 -1.31 -29.38 12.98
CA ILE A 409 -2.69 -29.71 13.35
C ILE A 409 -2.75 -29.93 14.86
N GLY A 410 -3.53 -29.13 15.57
CA GLY A 410 -3.90 -29.38 16.96
C GLY A 410 -5.33 -29.93 17.05
N GLY A 411 -5.60 -30.80 18.03
CA GLY A 411 -6.97 -31.17 18.35
C GLY A 411 -7.10 -32.32 19.33
N ASP A 412 -8.33 -32.46 19.84
CA ASP A 412 -8.80 -33.63 20.57
C ASP A 412 -9.32 -34.63 19.55
N VAL A 413 -8.56 -35.70 19.31
CA VAL A 413 -8.95 -36.73 18.35
C VAL A 413 -9.74 -37.86 19.02
N ASN A 414 -10.05 -37.76 20.31
CA ASN A 414 -10.75 -38.77 21.10
C ASN A 414 -10.15 -40.19 21.00
N ALA A 415 -8.86 -40.28 20.67
CA ALA A 415 -8.19 -41.54 20.42
C ALA A 415 -6.70 -41.49 20.77
N GLN A 416 -6.20 -42.63 21.26
CA GLN A 416 -4.82 -42.76 21.70
C GLN A 416 -3.86 -43.06 20.53
N VAL A 417 -2.59 -42.70 20.70
CA VAL A 417 -1.54 -43.21 19.81
C VAL A 417 -1.56 -44.73 19.71
N GLY A 418 -1.41 -45.24 18.49
CA GLY A 418 -1.48 -46.66 18.18
C GLY A 418 -2.87 -47.14 17.75
N THR A 419 -3.93 -46.35 17.93
CA THR A 419 -5.26 -46.70 17.37
C THR A 419 -5.29 -46.48 15.84
N PRO A 420 -6.18 -47.17 15.11
CA PRO A 420 -6.30 -47.04 13.66
C PRO A 420 -6.47 -45.59 13.17
N GLU A 421 -7.34 -44.81 13.81
CA GLU A 421 -7.62 -43.41 13.46
C GLU A 421 -6.38 -42.50 13.60
N VAL A 422 -5.60 -42.63 14.67
CA VAL A 422 -4.36 -41.85 14.84
C VAL A 422 -3.30 -42.33 13.85
N ASN A 423 -3.22 -43.64 13.59
CA ASN A 423 -2.28 -44.20 12.63
C ASN A 423 -2.52 -43.69 11.20
N ILE A 424 -3.77 -43.44 10.79
CA ILE A 424 -4.11 -42.81 9.50
C ILE A 424 -3.47 -41.43 9.40
N ILE A 425 -3.63 -40.59 10.42
CA ILE A 425 -3.01 -39.25 10.47
C ILE A 425 -1.49 -39.37 10.43
N LEU A 426 -0.93 -40.30 11.21
CA LEU A 426 0.51 -40.53 11.29
C LEU A 426 1.13 -41.08 9.99
N GLN A 427 0.36 -41.53 9.00
CA GLN A 427 0.92 -41.85 7.68
C GLN A 427 1.43 -40.60 6.95
N LYS A 428 0.83 -39.43 7.20
CA LYS A 428 1.17 -38.15 6.54
C LYS A 428 1.82 -37.14 7.49
N TYR A 429 1.63 -37.29 8.79
CA TYR A 429 2.12 -36.37 9.82
C TYR A 429 2.97 -37.09 10.87
N TYR A 430 3.85 -36.37 11.55
CA TYR A 430 4.52 -36.81 12.77
C TYR A 430 3.74 -36.32 13.99
N GLY A 431 3.73 -37.12 15.07
CA GLY A 431 3.26 -36.65 16.38
C GLY A 431 4.32 -35.78 17.05
N GLY A 432 3.96 -34.54 17.38
CA GLY A 432 4.88 -33.58 18.02
C GLY A 432 5.37 -34.06 19.38
N TRP A 433 4.46 -34.57 20.21
CA TRP A 433 4.80 -35.18 21.50
C TRP A 433 5.69 -36.41 21.33
N ASP A 434 5.35 -37.34 20.42
CA ASP A 434 6.14 -38.55 20.16
C ASP A 434 7.56 -38.22 19.70
N THR A 435 7.69 -37.17 18.89
CA THR A 435 8.98 -36.66 18.44
C THR A 435 9.78 -36.08 19.61
N ALA A 436 9.14 -35.35 20.51
CA ALA A 436 9.81 -34.80 21.69
C ALA A 436 10.23 -35.89 22.69
N VAL A 437 9.39 -36.90 22.91
CA VAL A 437 9.71 -38.07 23.76
C VAL A 437 10.90 -38.83 23.18
N SER A 438 10.89 -39.14 21.87
CA SER A 438 12.00 -39.87 21.23
C SER A 438 13.31 -39.09 21.24
N LYS A 439 13.26 -37.76 21.28
CA LYS A 439 14.42 -36.87 21.42
C LYS A 439 14.79 -36.57 22.88
N THR A 440 14.08 -37.09 23.88
CA THR A 440 14.28 -36.77 25.30
C THR A 440 14.15 -35.27 25.65
N ILE A 441 13.32 -34.55 24.91
CA ILE A 441 13.04 -33.10 25.08
C ILE A 441 11.57 -32.82 25.45
N ALA A 442 10.82 -33.86 25.81
CA ALA A 442 9.48 -33.73 26.37
C ALA A 442 9.54 -33.51 27.89
N ALA A 443 8.71 -32.61 28.40
CA ALA A 443 8.56 -32.35 29.82
C ALA A 443 7.11 -32.50 30.25
N ALA A 444 6.88 -33.11 31.41
CA ALA A 444 5.56 -33.22 32.01
C ALA A 444 5.68 -33.13 33.53
N TYR A 445 4.56 -32.95 34.21
CA TYR A 445 4.54 -32.94 35.67
C TYR A 445 4.76 -34.34 36.26
N PRO A 446 5.34 -34.47 37.47
CA PRO A 446 5.84 -35.74 38.00
C PRO A 446 4.81 -36.88 38.03
N ASP A 447 3.55 -36.57 38.36
CA ASP A 447 2.48 -37.57 38.50
C ASP A 447 1.92 -38.06 37.14
N ASN A 448 2.36 -37.44 36.04
CA ASN A 448 2.01 -37.79 34.67
C ASN A 448 3.26 -37.66 33.78
N PRO A 449 4.27 -38.50 33.99
CA PRO A 449 5.59 -38.30 33.43
C PRO A 449 5.61 -38.46 31.90
N PRO A 450 6.65 -37.93 31.21
CA PRO A 450 6.79 -38.08 29.78
C PRO A 450 6.84 -39.54 29.30
N GLY A 451 6.03 -39.86 28.30
CA GLY A 451 5.95 -41.19 27.69
C GLY A 451 4.83 -41.30 26.67
N ILE A 452 4.65 -42.50 26.11
CA ILE A 452 3.57 -42.77 25.14
C ILE A 452 2.17 -42.69 25.77
N TYR A 453 2.10 -42.90 27.09
CA TYR A 453 0.87 -42.87 27.88
C TYR A 453 0.68 -41.57 28.68
N THR A 454 1.48 -40.52 28.43
CA THR A 454 1.28 -39.22 29.10
C THR A 454 -0.13 -38.72 28.82
N ARG A 455 -0.90 -38.52 29.87
CA ARG A 455 -2.33 -38.30 29.82
C ARG A 455 -2.67 -36.84 29.59
N THR A 456 -3.41 -36.55 28.52
CA THR A 456 -4.06 -35.25 28.31
C THR A 456 -5.53 -35.31 28.72
N ARG A 457 -6.14 -36.49 28.74
CA ARG A 457 -7.30 -36.88 29.56
C ARG A 457 -7.02 -38.26 30.14
N ARG A 458 -8.04 -39.03 30.56
CA ARG A 458 -7.96 -40.45 30.94
C ARG A 458 -6.97 -41.29 30.10
N SER A 459 -6.73 -40.89 28.84
CA SER A 459 -5.59 -41.29 28.01
C SER A 459 -4.99 -40.09 27.23
N ARG A 460 -3.97 -40.33 26.38
CA ARG A 460 -3.41 -39.31 25.48
C ARG A 460 -4.27 -39.16 24.22
N ILE A 461 -5.30 -38.33 24.30
CA ILE A 461 -6.27 -38.14 23.21
C ILE A 461 -6.18 -36.77 22.54
N ASP A 462 -5.40 -35.86 23.11
CA ASP A 462 -5.11 -34.56 22.54
C ASP A 462 -3.74 -34.61 21.85
N HIS A 463 -3.66 -34.06 20.64
CA HIS A 463 -2.49 -34.20 19.78
C HIS A 463 -2.11 -32.89 19.10
N VAL A 464 -0.80 -32.71 18.89
CA VAL A 464 -0.26 -31.76 17.92
C VAL A 464 0.54 -32.53 16.89
N PHE A 465 0.05 -32.56 15.66
CA PHE A 465 0.70 -33.18 14.51
C PHE A 465 1.40 -32.13 13.63
N TYR A 466 2.42 -32.55 12.89
CA TYR A 466 3.09 -31.69 11.90
C TYR A 466 3.51 -32.51 10.67
N SER A 467 3.57 -31.89 9.49
CA SER A 467 3.78 -32.61 8.22
C SER A 467 5.05 -33.46 8.18
N LYS A 468 4.97 -34.67 7.61
CA LYS A 468 6.15 -35.48 7.29
C LYS A 468 6.84 -34.98 6.03
N GLY A 469 8.18 -35.04 6.04
CA GLY A 469 8.99 -34.83 4.83
C GLY A 469 9.19 -33.38 4.39
N THR A 470 8.79 -32.38 5.21
CA THR A 470 8.97 -30.97 4.90
C THR A 470 10.28 -30.42 5.47
N THR A 471 11.05 -29.71 4.65
CA THR A 471 12.25 -28.97 5.06
C THR A 471 11.81 -27.60 5.58
N GLY A 472 11.30 -27.53 6.80
CA GLY A 472 10.77 -26.26 7.30
C GLY A 472 10.21 -26.27 8.71
N VAL A 473 9.90 -27.43 9.30
CA VAL A 473 9.43 -27.52 10.68
C VAL A 473 10.14 -28.63 11.42
N SER A 474 10.67 -28.32 12.60
CA SER A 474 11.28 -29.34 13.47
C SER A 474 10.93 -29.12 14.93
N VAL A 475 10.59 -30.20 15.64
CA VAL A 475 10.26 -30.15 17.07
C VAL A 475 11.50 -29.88 17.90
N THR A 476 11.42 -28.84 18.74
CA THR A 476 12.46 -28.40 19.69
C THR A 476 12.07 -28.63 21.15
N GLY A 477 10.83 -29.06 21.43
CA GLY A 477 10.37 -29.41 22.76
C GLY A 477 8.87 -29.69 22.80
N ALA A 478 8.40 -30.32 23.86
CA ALA A 478 6.97 -30.45 24.15
C ALA A 478 6.72 -30.44 25.67
N GLY A 479 5.53 -30.00 26.07
CA GLY A 479 5.20 -29.77 27.47
C GLY A 479 3.74 -30.11 27.83
N VAL A 480 3.53 -30.91 28.87
CA VAL A 480 2.24 -31.09 29.57
C VAL A 480 2.42 -30.61 31.02
N PRO A 481 2.17 -29.32 31.31
CA PRO A 481 2.41 -28.77 32.65
C PRO A 481 1.35 -29.22 33.65
N ASP A 482 1.68 -29.16 34.94
CA ASP A 482 0.68 -29.33 36.01
C ASP A 482 -0.27 -28.13 36.01
N GLN A 483 -1.55 -28.36 35.71
CA GLN A 483 -2.56 -27.30 35.65
C GLN A 483 -3.38 -27.12 36.93
N ARG A 484 -3.07 -27.88 37.98
CA ARG A 484 -3.80 -27.84 39.24
C ARG A 484 -3.61 -26.50 39.94
N LEU A 485 -4.68 -25.99 40.52
CA LEU A 485 -4.65 -24.93 41.51
C LEU A 485 -4.30 -25.54 42.88
N PRO A 486 -3.15 -25.19 43.49
CA PRO A 486 -2.75 -25.75 44.78
C PRO A 486 -3.81 -25.53 45.87
N GLY A 487 -4.01 -26.53 46.73
CA GLY A 487 -4.92 -26.43 47.89
C GLY A 487 -6.42 -26.52 47.56
N THR A 488 -6.79 -26.87 46.32
CA THR A 488 -8.19 -26.91 45.88
C THR A 488 -8.76 -28.31 45.69
N ALA A 489 -8.08 -29.35 46.19
CA ALA A 489 -8.49 -30.77 46.04
C ALA A 489 -9.97 -31.02 46.38
N ALA A 490 -10.46 -30.41 47.45
CA ALA A 490 -11.83 -30.58 47.94
C ALA A 490 -12.91 -30.01 47.00
N LEU A 491 -12.54 -29.19 46.02
CA LEU A 491 -13.44 -28.58 45.05
C LEU A 491 -13.57 -29.38 43.75
N VAL A 492 -12.75 -30.41 43.56
CA VAL A 492 -12.75 -31.24 42.35
C VAL A 492 -13.97 -32.15 42.32
N VAL A 493 -14.78 -32.04 41.27
CA VAL A 493 -15.97 -32.89 41.04
C VAL A 493 -15.86 -33.72 39.76
N VAL A 494 -15.13 -33.24 38.75
CA VAL A 494 -14.79 -34.01 37.54
C VAL A 494 -13.36 -34.53 37.67
N LYS A 495 -13.23 -35.85 37.70
CA LYS A 495 -11.94 -36.54 37.76
C LYS A 495 -11.44 -36.86 36.36
N ILE A 496 -10.20 -36.48 36.07
CA ILE A 496 -9.58 -36.78 34.77
C ILE A 496 -8.97 -38.19 34.73
N GLY A 497 -9.02 -38.91 35.86
CA GLY A 497 -8.69 -40.33 35.95
C GLY A 497 -7.21 -40.58 36.15
N THR A 498 -6.50 -39.64 36.77
CA THR A 498 -5.10 -39.79 37.18
C THR A 498 -5.02 -40.09 38.67
N THR A 499 -3.87 -40.61 39.14
CA THR A 499 -3.64 -40.82 40.57
C THR A 499 -3.59 -39.50 41.36
N ASP A 500 -3.59 -38.37 40.66
CA ASP A 500 -3.30 -37.04 41.16
C ASP A 500 -4.46 -36.04 40.93
N ASP A 501 -5.71 -36.52 40.90
CA ASP A 501 -6.95 -35.73 40.87
C ASP A 501 -7.19 -34.90 42.16
N GLU A 502 -6.16 -34.17 42.58
CA GLU A 502 -6.04 -33.46 43.87
C GLU A 502 -6.03 -31.94 43.72
N GLY A 503 -6.50 -31.40 42.59
CA GLY A 503 -6.61 -29.96 42.40
C GLY A 503 -7.48 -29.56 41.23
N VAL A 504 -8.10 -28.39 41.34
CA VAL A 504 -8.94 -27.81 40.30
C VAL A 504 -8.08 -27.41 39.11
N ARG A 505 -8.51 -27.83 37.92
CA ARG A 505 -7.88 -27.55 36.63
C ARG A 505 -8.81 -26.66 35.78
N PRO A 506 -8.27 -25.94 34.77
CA PRO A 506 -9.08 -25.12 33.86
C PRO A 506 -10.02 -25.92 32.95
N SER A 507 -9.77 -27.22 32.79
CA SER A 507 -10.52 -28.15 31.93
C SER A 507 -10.43 -29.57 32.51
N ASP A 508 -11.30 -30.47 32.06
CA ASP A 508 -11.16 -31.92 32.27
C ASP A 508 -10.12 -32.57 31.33
N HIS A 509 -9.41 -31.75 30.55
CA HIS A 509 -8.19 -32.09 29.84
C HIS A 509 -6.99 -31.30 30.37
N ASN A 510 -5.82 -31.93 30.41
CA ASN A 510 -4.53 -31.24 30.50
C ASN A 510 -4.17 -30.64 29.14
N PHE A 511 -3.75 -29.38 29.11
CA PHE A 511 -3.27 -28.76 27.86
C PHE A 511 -1.88 -29.27 27.50
N MET A 512 -1.60 -29.32 26.19
CA MET A 512 -0.31 -29.73 25.67
C MET A 512 0.32 -28.61 24.84
N SER A 513 1.64 -28.50 24.90
CA SER A 513 2.42 -27.62 24.04
C SER A 513 3.44 -28.39 23.22
N VAL A 514 3.67 -27.94 21.98
CA VAL A 514 4.79 -28.39 21.15
C VAL A 514 5.49 -27.15 20.58
N ALA A 515 6.80 -27.09 20.76
CA ALA A 515 7.65 -26.02 20.26
C ALA A 515 8.37 -26.47 18.98
N PHE A 516 8.39 -25.59 17.99
CA PHE A 516 8.98 -25.81 16.68
C PHE A 516 10.02 -24.75 16.35
N ASP A 517 11.02 -25.15 15.56
CA ASP A 517 11.77 -24.26 14.68
C ASP A 517 11.12 -24.27 13.30
N VAL A 518 10.76 -23.08 12.81
CA VAL A 518 10.16 -22.87 11.47
C VAL A 518 11.20 -22.22 10.54
N ASN A 519 11.78 -23.04 9.67
CA ASN A 519 12.85 -22.70 8.73
C ASN A 519 12.34 -22.33 7.34
#